data_AF-A0A5C4L609-F1
#
_entry.id   AF-A0A5C4L609-F1
#
_cell.length_a   1.000
_cell.length_b   1.000
_cell.length_c   1.000
_cell.angle_alpha   90.00
_cell.angle_beta   90.00
_cell.angle_gamma   90.00
#
_symmetry.space_group_name_H-M   'P 1'
#
loop_
_entity.id
_entity.type
_entity.pdbx_description
1 polymer ?
#
loop_
_entity_poly.entity_id
_entity_poly.type
_entity_poly.pdbx_seq_one_letter_code
_entity_poly.pdbx_strand_id
1 'polypeptide(L)'
;MPEPALRLVPRDDTADLRERRATLARALADAQAAAASVRSAEGEERGLLAALEALNLEHTDRIRQWAREGAKGEMPGQDVGEATRLGDRLRAAQAQATAARGALADLDGEQVRLSAELARIDAALFDRALADAHASVAGLVEKARARVAEAEAHVAEAFGLAAMLQARGQTLQGTGHTDEARRFFTLATAAYGLVPSLAVEPTTAAVQEQAAAWRARLAGTTGGVL
;
A
#
# COMPACT_ATOMS: atom_id res chain seq x y z
N MET A 1 32.01 -10.98 7.12
CA MET A 1 30.80 -10.20 6.75
C MET A 1 29.75 -10.48 7.82
N PRO A 2 29.54 -9.58 8.80
CA PRO A 2 28.52 -9.80 9.82
C PRO A 2 27.12 -9.70 9.20
N GLU A 3 26.26 -10.68 9.50
CA GLU A 3 24.84 -10.65 9.14
C GLU A 3 24.18 -9.38 9.70
N PRO A 4 23.36 -8.66 8.92
CA PRO A 4 22.56 -7.57 9.45
C PRO A 4 21.56 -8.16 10.45
N ALA A 5 21.75 -7.84 11.73
CA ALA A 5 20.79 -8.15 12.77
C ALA A 5 19.43 -7.54 12.38
N LEU A 6 18.52 -8.40 11.92
CA LEU A 6 17.12 -8.08 11.72
C LEU A 6 16.56 -7.71 13.09
N ARG A 7 16.59 -6.41 13.41
CA ARG A 7 15.85 -5.86 14.55
C ARG A 7 14.40 -6.27 14.32
N LEU A 8 13.91 -7.17 15.17
CA LEU A 8 12.50 -7.51 15.29
C LEU A 8 11.76 -6.21 15.59
N VAL A 9 11.21 -5.58 14.56
CA VAL A 9 10.25 -4.50 14.71
C VAL A 9 9.07 -5.09 15.48
N PRO A 10 8.70 -4.53 16.65
CA PRO A 10 7.61 -5.04 17.48
C PRO A 10 6.37 -5.33 16.64
N ARG A 11 5.76 -6.50 16.85
CA ARG A 11 4.61 -6.98 16.06
C ARG A 11 3.29 -6.23 16.36
N ASP A 12 3.26 -5.42 17.41
CA ASP A 12 2.04 -4.74 17.90
C ASP A 12 1.79 -3.34 17.28
N ASP A 13 2.64 -2.85 16.39
CA ASP A 13 2.63 -1.42 16.00
C ASP A 13 1.62 -1.01 14.90
N THR A 14 1.11 -1.91 14.04
CA THR A 14 0.35 -1.42 12.84
C THR A 14 -1.07 -0.93 13.15
N ALA A 15 -1.74 -1.53 14.13
CA ALA A 15 -3.06 -1.07 14.57
C ALA A 15 -2.94 0.28 15.28
N ASP A 16 -2.00 0.38 16.22
CA ASP A 16 -1.65 1.60 16.93
C ASP A 16 -1.23 2.74 15.99
N LEU A 17 -0.39 2.44 14.98
CA LEU A 17 0.00 3.43 13.97
C LEU A 17 -1.21 3.92 13.15
N ARG A 18 -2.14 3.03 12.78
CA ARG A 18 -3.37 3.42 12.06
C ARG A 18 -4.31 4.25 12.93
N GLU A 19 -4.48 3.89 14.20
CA GLU A 19 -5.29 4.65 15.16
C GLU A 19 -4.68 6.03 15.41
N ARG A 20 -3.36 6.09 15.64
CA ARG A 20 -2.62 7.34 15.81
C ARG A 20 -2.72 8.21 14.57
N ARG A 21 -2.57 7.64 13.38
CA ARG A 21 -2.79 8.34 12.10
C ARG A 21 -4.21 8.93 12.01
N ALA A 22 -5.24 8.15 12.34
CA ALA A 22 -6.62 8.61 12.30
C ALA A 22 -6.88 9.75 13.31
N THR A 23 -6.25 9.68 14.48
CA THR A 23 -6.33 10.72 15.51
C THR A 23 -5.63 12.01 15.07
N LEU A 24 -4.42 11.92 14.53
CA LEU A 24 -3.68 13.07 14.01
C LEU A 24 -4.37 13.70 12.80
N ALA A 25 -4.97 12.89 11.92
CA ALA A 25 -5.72 13.39 10.77
C ALA A 25 -6.96 14.21 11.20
N ARG A 26 -7.66 13.77 12.25
CA ARG A 26 -8.76 14.54 12.85
C ARG A 26 -8.27 15.84 13.46
N ALA A 27 -7.20 15.78 14.26
CA ALA A 27 -6.61 16.97 14.86
C ALA A 27 -6.15 17.99 13.81
N LEU A 28 -5.56 17.53 12.70
CA LEU A 28 -5.16 18.41 11.60
C LEU A 28 -6.36 19.07 10.92
N ALA A 29 -7.44 18.31 10.68
CA ALA A 29 -8.67 18.85 10.11
C ALA A 29 -9.31 19.90 11.02
N ASP A 30 -9.33 19.66 12.34
CA ASP A 30 -9.83 20.62 13.33
C ASP A 30 -8.99 21.90 13.35
N ALA A 31 -7.66 21.78 13.31
CA ALA A 31 -6.75 22.93 13.24
C ALA A 31 -6.93 23.74 11.94
N GLN A 32 -7.18 23.07 10.81
CA GLN A 32 -7.47 23.71 9.52
C GLN A 32 -8.82 24.43 9.53
N ALA A 33 -9.85 23.83 10.13
CA ALA A 33 -11.16 24.44 10.29
C ALA A 33 -11.08 25.70 11.19
N ALA A 34 -10.34 25.62 12.29
CA ALA A 34 -10.10 26.77 13.17
C ALA A 34 -9.39 27.91 12.43
N ALA A 35 -8.32 27.61 11.69
CA ALA A 35 -7.59 28.61 10.90
C ALA A 35 -8.47 29.22 9.79
N ALA A 36 -9.35 28.44 9.16
CA ALA A 36 -10.31 28.94 8.18
C ALA A 36 -11.33 29.91 8.83
N SER A 37 -11.81 29.58 10.04
CA SER A 37 -12.69 30.47 10.81
C SER A 37 -12.01 31.81 11.14
N VAL A 38 -10.72 31.81 11.48
CA VAL A 38 -9.96 33.04 11.72
C VAL A 38 -9.93 33.92 10.47
N ARG A 39 -9.55 33.34 9.33
CA ARG A 39 -9.50 34.07 8.05
C ARG A 39 -10.87 34.60 7.62
N SER A 40 -11.95 33.88 7.93
CA SER A 40 -13.32 34.33 7.69
C SER A 40 -13.66 35.57 8.52
N ALA A 41 -13.30 35.58 9.82
CA ALA A 41 -13.51 36.73 10.69
C ALA A 41 -12.73 37.97 10.22
N GLU A 42 -11.49 37.79 9.76
CA GLU A 42 -10.71 38.88 9.15
C GLU A 42 -11.28 39.37 7.80
N GLY A 43 -11.94 38.47 7.06
CA GLY A 43 -12.70 38.83 5.86
C GLY A 43 -13.92 39.71 6.19
N GLU A 44 -14.67 39.35 7.23
CA GLU A 44 -15.81 40.15 7.71
C GLU A 44 -15.38 41.52 8.21
N GLU A 45 -14.30 41.60 9.00
CA GLU A 45 -13.73 42.88 9.47
C GLU A 45 -13.42 43.82 8.29
N ARG A 46 -12.71 43.31 7.28
CA ARG A 46 -12.38 44.08 6.06
C ARG A 46 -13.62 44.51 5.29
N GLY A 47 -14.63 43.64 5.19
CA GLY A 47 -15.89 43.94 4.53
C GLY A 47 -16.67 45.06 5.24
N LEU A 48 -16.69 45.05 6.56
CA LEU A 48 -17.36 46.08 7.37
C LEU A 48 -16.64 47.44 7.30
N LEU A 49 -15.30 47.44 7.28
CA LEU A 49 -14.51 48.65 7.04
C LEU A 49 -14.82 49.26 5.67
N ALA A 50 -14.85 48.43 4.61
CA ALA A 50 -15.19 48.88 3.26
C ALA A 50 -16.63 49.42 3.17
N ALA A 51 -17.59 48.80 3.87
CA ALA A 51 -18.97 49.28 3.92
C ALA A 51 -19.09 50.65 4.62
N LEU A 52 -18.36 50.86 5.72
CA LEU A 52 -18.31 52.17 6.39
C LEU A 52 -17.67 53.25 5.50
N GLU A 53 -16.59 52.90 4.79
CA GLU A 53 -15.94 53.82 3.85
C GLU A 53 -16.90 54.19 2.70
N ALA A 54 -17.59 53.20 2.12
CA ALA A 54 -18.58 53.44 1.07
C ALA A 54 -19.72 54.35 1.54
N LEU A 55 -20.26 54.12 2.74
CA LEU A 55 -21.31 54.95 3.33
C LEU A 55 -20.84 56.42 3.51
N ASN A 56 -19.60 56.63 3.94
CA ASN A 56 -19.01 57.95 4.11
C ASN A 56 -18.77 58.66 2.76
N LEU A 57 -18.31 57.92 1.75
CA LEU A 57 -18.13 58.44 0.39
C LEU A 57 -19.47 58.86 -0.21
N GLU A 58 -20.50 58.01 -0.09
CA GLU A 58 -21.86 58.32 -0.57
C GLU A 58 -22.41 59.59 0.10
N HIS A 59 -22.25 59.71 1.42
CA HIS A 59 -22.66 60.92 2.14
C HIS A 59 -21.92 62.17 1.65
N THR A 60 -20.60 62.06 1.44
CA THR A 60 -19.77 63.15 0.92
C THR A 60 -20.23 63.58 -0.47
N ASP A 61 -20.57 62.62 -1.34
CA ASP A 61 -21.03 62.91 -2.70
C ASP A 61 -22.41 63.56 -2.71
N ARG A 62 -23.32 63.15 -1.81
CA ARG A 62 -24.61 63.85 -1.59
C ARG A 62 -24.40 65.29 -1.15
N ILE A 63 -23.48 65.57 -0.21
CA ILE A 63 -23.15 66.94 0.22
C ILE A 63 -22.58 67.75 -0.94
N ARG A 64 -21.63 67.19 -1.70
CA ARG A 64 -21.02 67.86 -2.86
C ARG A 64 -22.05 68.19 -3.93
N GLN A 65 -22.99 67.27 -4.18
CA GLN A 65 -24.09 67.48 -5.11
C GLN A 65 -24.99 68.63 -4.64
N TRP A 66 -25.45 68.60 -3.39
CA TRP A 66 -26.24 69.68 -2.80
C TRP A 66 -25.56 71.04 -2.90
N ALA A 67 -24.25 71.10 -2.62
CA ALA A 67 -23.46 72.33 -2.76
C ALA A 67 -23.40 72.84 -4.21
N ARG A 68 -23.24 71.93 -5.19
CA ARG A 68 -23.24 72.28 -6.63
C ARG A 68 -24.59 72.78 -7.13
N GLU A 69 -25.68 72.30 -6.55
CA GLU A 69 -27.05 72.71 -6.89
C GLU A 69 -27.46 74.05 -6.24
N GLY A 70 -26.51 74.73 -5.59
CA GLY A 70 -26.68 76.05 -4.98
C GLY A 70 -27.18 76.00 -3.54
N ALA A 71 -26.97 74.88 -2.83
CA ALA A 71 -27.29 74.73 -1.42
C ALA A 71 -28.76 75.04 -1.08
N LYS A 72 -29.67 74.63 -1.96
CA LYS A 72 -31.12 74.86 -1.79
C LYS A 72 -31.72 73.78 -0.88
N GLY A 73 -32.57 74.19 0.06
CA GLY A 73 -33.23 73.28 1.00
C GLY A 73 -32.31 72.78 2.11
N GLU A 74 -32.74 71.72 2.79
CA GLU A 74 -31.97 71.10 3.88
C GLU A 74 -30.73 70.37 3.36
N MET A 75 -29.62 70.47 4.10
CA MET A 75 -28.40 69.74 3.80
C MET A 75 -28.64 68.22 3.96
N PRO A 76 -28.19 67.37 3.03
CA PRO A 76 -28.31 65.92 3.18
C PRO A 76 -27.69 65.45 4.50
N GLY A 77 -28.48 64.76 5.32
CA GLY A 77 -28.02 64.15 6.55
C GLY A 77 -27.22 62.86 6.30
N GLN A 78 -26.31 62.55 7.22
CA GLN A 78 -25.67 61.23 7.27
C GLN A 78 -26.69 60.19 7.75
N ASP A 79 -26.62 58.97 7.22
CA ASP A 79 -27.37 57.86 7.80
C ASP A 79 -26.66 57.39 9.08
N VAL A 80 -26.94 58.08 10.19
CA VAL A 80 -26.35 57.81 11.50
C VAL A 80 -26.78 56.42 12.01
N GLY A 81 -27.97 55.95 11.64
CA GLY A 81 -28.49 54.64 12.04
C GLY A 81 -27.70 53.51 11.40
N GLU A 82 -27.49 53.58 10.08
CA GLU A 82 -26.68 52.60 9.37
C GLU A 82 -25.20 52.66 9.79
N ALA A 83 -24.64 53.86 9.97
CA ALA A 83 -23.28 54.04 10.45
C ALA A 83 -23.08 53.43 11.85
N THR A 84 -24.04 53.61 12.76
CA THR A 84 -23.99 53.02 14.11
C THR A 84 -24.06 51.49 14.04
N ARG A 85 -24.99 50.94 13.24
CA ARG A 85 -25.13 49.48 13.06
C ARG A 85 -23.86 48.85 12.49
N LEU A 86 -23.24 49.47 11.48
CA LEU A 86 -21.99 48.98 10.91
C LEU A 86 -20.83 49.12 11.89
N GLY A 87 -20.78 50.21 12.67
CA GLY A 87 -19.78 50.40 13.73
C GLY A 87 -19.88 49.36 14.86
N ASP A 88 -21.10 48.99 15.27
CA ASP A 88 -21.33 47.94 16.27
C ASP A 88 -20.87 46.57 15.75
N ARG A 89 -21.22 46.24 14.50
CA ARG A 89 -20.77 45.01 13.84
C ARG A 89 -19.25 44.99 13.68
N LEU A 90 -18.63 46.11 13.31
CA LEU A 90 -17.18 46.18 13.17
C LEU A 90 -16.48 45.94 14.52
N ARG A 91 -16.97 46.53 15.61
CA ARG A 91 -16.43 46.29 16.96
C ARG A 91 -16.52 44.82 17.36
N ALA A 92 -17.64 44.17 17.07
CA ALA A 92 -17.81 42.73 17.30
C ALA A 92 -16.83 41.89 16.46
N ALA A 93 -16.72 42.19 15.16
CA ALA A 93 -15.79 41.51 14.25
C ALA A 93 -14.32 41.70 14.65
N GLN A 94 -13.94 42.91 15.09
CA GLN A 94 -12.58 43.21 15.57
C GLN A 94 -12.23 42.47 16.87
N ALA A 95 -13.17 42.37 17.80
CA ALA A 95 -12.98 41.58 19.02
C ALA A 95 -12.75 40.10 18.68
N GLN A 96 -13.54 39.55 17.75
CA GLN A 96 -13.39 38.18 17.27
C GLN A 96 -12.07 37.97 16.53
N ALA A 97 -11.69 38.88 15.63
CA ALA A 97 -10.44 38.81 14.87
C ALA A 97 -9.20 38.92 15.77
N THR A 98 -9.24 39.76 16.81
CA THR A 98 -8.12 39.93 17.75
C THR A 98 -7.89 38.66 18.57
N ALA A 99 -8.95 38.04 19.09
CA ALA A 99 -8.86 36.76 19.78
C ALA A 99 -8.35 35.65 18.83
N ALA A 100 -8.77 35.69 17.56
CA ALA A 100 -8.42 34.69 16.56
C ALA A 100 -6.97 34.80 16.03
N ARG A 101 -6.44 36.03 15.86
CA ARG A 101 -5.05 36.27 15.39
C ARG A 101 -4.00 35.74 16.36
N GLY A 102 -4.23 35.88 17.66
CA GLY A 102 -3.34 35.32 18.68
C GLY A 102 -3.22 33.79 18.57
N ALA A 103 -4.32 33.12 18.20
CA ALA A 103 -4.35 31.67 18.02
C ALA A 103 -3.82 31.21 16.65
N LEU A 104 -3.73 32.08 15.64
CA LEU A 104 -3.43 31.67 14.26
C LEU A 104 -1.98 31.19 14.10
N ALA A 105 -1.01 31.89 14.69
CA ALA A 105 0.39 31.49 14.62
C ALA A 105 0.63 30.12 15.30
N ASP A 106 -0.05 29.89 16.43
CA ASP A 106 -0.02 28.62 17.15
C ASP A 106 -0.67 27.50 16.31
N LEU A 107 -1.80 27.78 15.65
CA LEU A 107 -2.48 26.84 14.75
C LEU A 107 -1.63 26.49 13.52
N ASP A 108 -0.94 27.45 12.91
CA ASP A 108 -0.07 27.19 11.76
C ASP A 108 1.14 26.32 12.18
N GLY A 109 1.75 26.61 13.33
CA GLY A 109 2.81 25.78 13.90
C GLY A 109 2.34 24.36 14.20
N GLU A 110 1.13 24.22 14.76
CA GLU A 110 0.50 22.94 15.05
C GLU A 110 0.17 22.15 13.77
N GLN A 111 -0.33 22.82 12.72
CA GLN A 111 -0.57 22.18 11.42
C GLN A 111 0.71 21.62 10.80
N VAL A 112 1.81 22.38 10.84
CA VAL A 112 3.13 21.92 10.37
C VAL A 112 3.59 20.70 11.17
N ARG A 113 3.46 20.75 12.50
CA ARG A 113 3.83 19.67 13.41
C ARG A 113 3.03 18.39 13.13
N LEU A 114 1.70 18.49 13.06
CA LEU A 114 0.79 17.37 12.80
C LEU A 114 1.03 16.76 11.41
N SER A 115 1.25 17.60 10.39
CA SER A 115 1.55 17.14 9.03
C SER A 115 2.87 16.36 8.97
N ALA A 116 3.90 16.85 9.67
CA ALA A 116 5.19 16.15 9.76
C ALA A 116 5.06 14.82 10.52
N GLU A 117 4.24 14.76 11.58
CA GLU A 117 3.97 13.54 12.33
C GLU A 117 3.20 12.51 11.50
N LEU A 118 2.18 12.93 10.75
CA LEU A 118 1.45 12.08 9.80
C LEU A 118 2.38 11.49 8.74
N ALA A 119 3.26 12.29 8.14
CA ALA A 119 4.21 11.82 7.14
C ALA A 119 5.15 10.74 7.68
N ARG A 120 5.58 10.87 8.95
CA ARG A 120 6.41 9.84 9.62
C ARG A 120 5.64 8.54 9.83
N ILE A 121 4.38 8.61 10.25
CA ILE A 121 3.54 7.43 10.45
C ILE A 121 3.22 6.74 9.12
N ASP A 122 2.93 7.52 8.07
CA ASP A 122 2.68 6.99 6.73
C ASP A 122 3.92 6.26 6.19
N ALA A 123 5.12 6.80 6.40
CA ALA A 123 6.37 6.12 6.05
C ALA A 123 6.56 4.81 6.84
N ALA A 124 6.32 4.81 8.16
CA ALA A 124 6.42 3.61 8.98
C ALA A 124 5.43 2.51 8.56
N LEU A 125 4.20 2.89 8.22
CA LEU A 125 3.19 1.96 7.69
C LEU A 125 3.61 1.38 6.34
N PHE A 126 4.19 2.20 5.46
CA PHE A 126 4.70 1.76 4.17
C PHE A 126 5.86 0.76 4.31
N ASP A 127 6.87 1.09 5.11
CA ASP A 127 8.02 0.22 5.37
C ASP A 127 7.57 -1.14 5.91
N ARG A 128 6.55 -1.13 6.78
CA ARG A 128 5.99 -2.37 7.31
C ARG A 128 5.29 -3.21 6.25
N ALA A 129 4.46 -2.58 5.42
CA ALA A 129 3.79 -3.27 4.32
C ALA A 129 4.79 -3.89 3.32
N LEU A 130 5.89 -3.18 3.05
CA LEU A 130 6.97 -3.68 2.20
C LEU A 130 7.68 -4.90 2.82
N ALA A 131 7.97 -4.85 4.13
CA ALA A 131 8.55 -5.98 4.85
C ALA A 131 7.64 -7.22 4.83
N ASP A 132 6.34 -7.04 5.05
CA ASP A 132 5.37 -8.13 5.01
C ASP A 132 5.24 -8.72 3.57
N ALA A 133 5.29 -7.87 2.53
CA ALA A 133 5.32 -8.30 1.14
C ALA A 133 6.57 -9.12 0.81
N HIS A 134 7.75 -8.67 1.24
CA HIS A 134 9.00 -9.43 1.06
C HIS A 134 8.95 -10.79 1.75
N ALA A 135 8.44 -10.86 2.99
CA ALA A 135 8.28 -12.14 3.69
C ALA A 135 7.31 -13.07 2.96
N SER A 136 6.22 -12.54 2.41
CA SER A 136 5.26 -13.30 1.60
C SER A 136 5.91 -13.85 0.32
N VAL A 137 6.66 -13.02 -0.41
CA VAL A 137 7.38 -13.44 -1.62
C VAL A 137 8.41 -14.52 -1.30
N ALA A 138 9.19 -14.34 -0.23
CA ALA A 138 10.15 -15.36 0.21
C ALA A 138 9.45 -16.71 0.49
N GLY A 139 8.30 -16.68 1.20
CA GLY A 139 7.51 -17.88 1.44
C GLY A 139 6.95 -18.53 0.17
N LEU A 140 6.56 -17.74 -0.84
CA LEU A 140 6.13 -18.25 -2.14
C LEU A 140 7.29 -18.88 -2.92
N VAL A 141 8.48 -18.28 -2.88
CA VAL A 141 9.69 -18.81 -3.52
C VAL A 141 10.06 -20.15 -2.91
N GLU A 142 10.04 -20.29 -1.58
CA GLU A 142 10.32 -21.57 -0.92
C GLU A 142 9.29 -22.65 -1.27
N LYS A 143 7.99 -22.30 -1.34
CA LYS A 143 6.95 -23.23 -1.82
C LYS A 143 7.17 -23.64 -3.27
N ALA A 144 7.58 -22.71 -4.13
CA ALA A 144 7.87 -23.01 -5.53
C ALA A 144 9.08 -23.95 -5.64
N ARG A 145 10.15 -23.70 -4.87
CA ARG A 145 11.33 -24.58 -4.79
C ARG A 145 10.95 -25.99 -4.35
N ALA A 146 10.13 -26.12 -3.30
CA ALA A 146 9.66 -27.42 -2.83
C ALA A 146 8.88 -28.19 -3.91
N ARG A 147 7.98 -27.51 -4.64
CA ARG A 147 7.23 -28.11 -5.75
C ARG A 147 8.12 -28.53 -6.92
N VAL A 148 9.15 -27.74 -7.23
CA VAL A 148 10.13 -28.10 -8.26
C VAL A 148 10.89 -29.36 -7.84
N ALA A 149 11.36 -29.44 -6.59
CA ALA A 149 12.05 -30.62 -6.09
C ALA A 149 11.16 -31.89 -6.08
N GLU A 150 9.88 -31.74 -5.73
CA GLU A 150 8.89 -32.83 -5.82
C GLU A 150 8.69 -33.29 -7.27
N ALA A 151 8.56 -32.35 -8.21
CA ALA A 151 8.49 -32.66 -9.63
C ALA A 151 9.76 -33.37 -10.14
N GLU A 152 10.95 -32.91 -9.74
CA GLU A 152 12.24 -33.55 -10.05
C GLU A 152 12.27 -35.00 -9.58
N ALA A 153 11.79 -35.28 -8.36
CA ALA A 153 11.73 -36.63 -7.81
C ALA A 153 10.79 -37.54 -8.61
N HIS A 154 9.60 -37.06 -8.97
CA HIS A 154 8.65 -37.82 -9.80
C HIS A 154 9.19 -38.09 -11.21
N VAL A 155 9.85 -37.10 -11.81
CA VAL A 155 10.49 -37.26 -13.12
C VAL A 155 11.63 -38.29 -13.02
N ALA A 156 12.49 -38.20 -12.01
CA ALA A 156 13.55 -39.18 -11.77
C ALA A 156 12.99 -40.61 -11.56
N GLU A 157 11.86 -40.77 -10.87
CA GLU A 157 11.20 -42.07 -10.70
C GLU A 157 10.71 -42.64 -12.03
N ALA A 158 10.08 -41.83 -12.88
CA ALA A 158 9.62 -42.25 -14.20
C ALA A 158 10.78 -42.66 -15.12
N PHE A 159 11.87 -41.87 -15.15
CA PHE A 159 13.09 -42.22 -15.88
C PHE A 159 13.77 -43.48 -15.32
N GLY A 160 13.81 -43.63 -13.99
CA GLY A 160 14.35 -44.82 -13.33
C GLY A 160 13.57 -46.09 -13.69
N LEU A 161 12.24 -46.01 -13.74
CA LEU A 161 11.36 -47.09 -14.21
C LEU A 161 11.64 -47.43 -15.68
N ALA A 162 11.70 -46.42 -16.55
CA ALA A 162 11.96 -46.61 -17.97
C ALA A 162 13.33 -47.28 -18.21
N ALA A 163 14.38 -46.84 -17.51
CA ALA A 163 15.71 -47.42 -17.57
C ALA A 163 15.74 -48.88 -17.08
N MET A 164 15.01 -49.21 -16.00
CA MET A 164 14.88 -50.58 -15.51
C MET A 164 14.18 -51.48 -16.53
N LEU A 165 13.04 -51.03 -17.08
CA LEU A 165 12.29 -51.76 -18.11
C LEU A 165 13.14 -52.01 -19.36
N GLN A 166 13.90 -51.02 -19.80
CA GLN A 166 14.82 -51.13 -20.93
C GLN A 166 15.94 -52.15 -20.65
N ALA A 167 16.57 -52.12 -19.47
CA ALA A 167 17.60 -53.08 -19.08
C ALA A 167 17.06 -54.53 -19.02
N ARG A 168 15.83 -54.70 -18.51
CA ARG A 168 15.16 -56.01 -18.49
C ARG A 168 14.87 -56.52 -19.89
N GLY A 169 14.38 -55.66 -20.78
CA GLY A 169 14.16 -55.97 -22.20
C GLY A 169 15.45 -56.43 -22.89
N GLN A 170 16.57 -55.73 -22.65
CA GLN A 170 17.89 -56.10 -23.19
C GLN A 170 18.35 -57.48 -22.69
N THR A 171 18.15 -57.79 -21.40
CA THR A 171 18.52 -59.09 -20.84
C THR A 171 17.70 -60.22 -21.47
N LEU A 172 16.38 -60.06 -21.58
CA LEU A 172 15.48 -61.06 -22.18
C LEU A 172 15.76 -61.27 -23.67
N GLN A 173 16.12 -60.21 -24.39
CA GLN A 173 16.55 -60.29 -25.78
C GLN A 173 17.85 -61.11 -25.91
N GLY A 174 18.82 -60.89 -25.02
CA GLY A 174 20.08 -61.65 -24.98
C GLY A 174 19.89 -63.15 -24.69
N THR A 175 18.83 -63.53 -23.98
CA THR A 175 18.49 -64.93 -23.68
C THR A 175 17.52 -65.56 -24.68
N GLY A 176 17.11 -64.86 -25.74
CA GLY A 176 16.23 -65.37 -26.79
C GLY A 176 14.72 -65.26 -26.54
N HIS A 177 14.29 -64.52 -25.50
CA HIS A 177 12.87 -64.29 -25.19
C HIS A 177 12.34 -63.02 -25.89
N THR A 178 12.26 -63.07 -27.21
CA THR A 178 12.05 -61.89 -28.07
C THR A 178 10.71 -61.18 -27.86
N ASP A 179 9.62 -61.93 -27.69
CA ASP A 179 8.28 -61.35 -27.51
C ASP A 179 8.12 -60.64 -26.16
N GLU A 180 8.70 -61.21 -25.10
CA GLU A 180 8.72 -60.58 -23.78
C GLU A 180 9.61 -59.33 -23.78
N ALA A 181 10.79 -59.40 -24.40
CA ALA A 181 11.67 -58.26 -24.56
C ALA A 181 10.96 -57.09 -25.26
N ARG A 182 10.19 -57.36 -26.33
CA ARG A 182 9.38 -56.34 -27.03
C ARG A 182 8.37 -55.68 -26.11
N ARG A 183 7.67 -56.43 -25.25
CA ARG A 183 6.73 -55.87 -24.26
C ARG A 183 7.45 -54.91 -23.29
N PHE A 184 8.61 -55.29 -22.77
CA PHE A 184 9.39 -54.44 -21.87
C PHE A 184 9.89 -53.15 -22.56
N PHE A 185 10.30 -53.22 -23.82
CA PHE A 185 10.66 -52.01 -24.58
C PHE A 185 9.45 -51.09 -24.82
N THR A 186 8.27 -51.63 -25.16
CA THR A 186 7.05 -50.83 -25.29
C THR A 186 6.69 -50.13 -23.98
N LEU A 187 6.79 -50.83 -22.85
CA LEU A 187 6.56 -50.25 -21.53
C LEU A 187 7.60 -49.17 -21.17
N ALA A 188 8.87 -49.38 -21.50
CA ALA A 188 9.92 -48.37 -21.30
C ALA A 188 9.62 -47.09 -22.10
N THR A 189 9.24 -47.22 -23.39
CA THR A 189 8.86 -46.07 -24.23
C THR A 189 7.63 -45.35 -23.68
N ALA A 190 6.63 -46.09 -23.21
CA ALA A 190 5.46 -45.48 -22.57
C ALA A 190 5.84 -44.71 -21.30
N ALA A 191 6.74 -45.25 -20.46
CA ALA A 191 7.26 -44.56 -19.28
C ALA A 191 8.03 -43.27 -19.62
N TYR A 192 8.85 -43.27 -20.68
CA TYR A 192 9.48 -42.05 -21.19
C TYR A 192 8.45 -41.03 -21.71
N GLY A 193 7.40 -41.49 -22.39
CA GLY A 193 6.33 -40.63 -22.91
C GLY A 193 5.41 -40.03 -21.84
N LEU A 194 5.42 -40.58 -20.62
CA LEU A 194 4.71 -40.04 -19.46
C LEU A 194 5.47 -38.90 -18.77
N VAL A 195 6.77 -38.75 -19.04
CA VAL A 195 7.52 -37.59 -18.59
C VAL A 195 7.04 -36.39 -19.43
N PRO A 196 6.29 -35.43 -18.85
CA PRO A 196 5.88 -34.27 -19.62
C PRO A 196 7.12 -33.49 -20.05
N SER A 197 6.99 -32.58 -21.02
CA SER A 197 8.03 -31.60 -21.38
C SER A 197 8.27 -30.57 -20.26
N LEU A 198 8.41 -31.04 -19.03
CA LEU A 198 8.84 -30.24 -17.91
C LEU A 198 10.26 -29.79 -18.25
N ALA A 199 10.52 -28.48 -18.17
CA ALA A 199 11.84 -27.87 -18.33
C ALA A 199 12.77 -28.21 -17.15
N VAL A 200 12.65 -29.43 -16.64
CA VAL A 200 13.27 -29.96 -15.43
C VAL A 200 13.85 -31.31 -15.84
N GLU A 201 15.13 -31.30 -16.21
CA GLU A 201 15.87 -32.51 -16.50
C GLU A 201 16.41 -33.09 -15.19
N PRO A 202 16.05 -34.32 -14.81
CA PRO A 202 16.60 -34.93 -13.62
C PRO A 202 18.09 -35.20 -13.82
N THR A 203 18.86 -35.12 -12.74
CA THR A 203 20.28 -35.48 -12.83
C THR A 203 20.44 -36.98 -13.14
N THR A 204 21.49 -37.32 -13.89
CA THR A 204 21.82 -38.71 -14.21
C THR A 204 21.95 -39.59 -12.96
N ALA A 205 22.48 -39.03 -11.86
CA ALA A 205 22.61 -39.72 -10.57
C ALA A 205 21.25 -40.09 -9.97
N ALA A 206 20.29 -39.15 -9.96
CA ALA A 206 18.94 -39.41 -9.45
C ALA A 206 18.22 -40.50 -10.26
N VAL A 207 18.38 -40.49 -11.59
CA VAL A 207 17.83 -41.54 -12.47
C VAL A 207 18.44 -42.91 -12.14
N GLN A 208 19.76 -42.98 -11.93
CA GLN A 208 20.45 -44.24 -11.59
C GLN A 208 20.05 -44.79 -10.22
N GLU A 209 19.90 -43.91 -9.23
CA GLU A 209 19.43 -44.27 -7.89
C GLU A 209 18.01 -44.86 -7.94
N GLN A 210 17.09 -44.19 -8.63
CA GLN A 210 15.72 -44.71 -8.79
C GLN A 210 15.67 -46.02 -9.58
N ALA A 211 16.50 -46.16 -10.62
CA ALA A 211 16.61 -47.43 -11.33
C ALA A 211 17.11 -48.56 -10.41
N ALA A 212 18.07 -48.29 -9.51
CA ALA A 212 18.53 -49.26 -8.52
C ALA A 212 17.43 -49.61 -7.50
N ALA A 213 16.67 -48.62 -7.01
CA ALA A 213 15.55 -48.83 -6.11
C ALA A 213 14.47 -49.73 -6.73
N TRP A 214 14.10 -49.50 -8.00
CA TRP A 214 13.15 -50.36 -8.72
C TRP A 214 13.65 -51.79 -8.88
N ARG A 215 14.94 -52.00 -9.18
CA ARG A 215 15.53 -53.36 -9.24
C ARG A 215 15.46 -54.05 -7.88
N ALA A 216 15.75 -53.34 -6.79
CA ALA A 216 15.66 -53.89 -5.44
C ALA A 216 14.23 -54.30 -5.07
N ARG A 217 13.22 -53.48 -5.41
CA ARG A 217 11.79 -53.81 -5.21
C ARG A 217 11.40 -55.10 -5.94
N LEU A 218 11.85 -55.27 -7.18
CA LEU A 218 11.57 -56.48 -7.98
C LEU A 218 12.30 -57.73 -7.46
N ALA A 219 13.52 -57.59 -6.93
CA ALA A 219 14.25 -58.69 -6.33
C ALA A 219 13.65 -59.13 -4.98
N GLY A 220 13.03 -58.19 -4.25
CA GLY A 220 12.32 -58.48 -3.00
C GLY A 220 11.00 -59.22 -3.20
N THR A 221 10.30 -58.99 -4.32
CA THR A 221 9.01 -59.65 -4.60
C THR A 221 9.16 -61.09 -5.10
N THR A 222 10.31 -61.48 -5.65
CA THR A 222 10.59 -62.86 -6.08
C THR A 222 10.99 -63.80 -4.94
N GLY A 223 11.27 -63.29 -3.73
CA GLY A 223 11.63 -64.10 -2.56
C GLY A 223 10.46 -64.64 -1.72
N GLY A 224 9.21 -64.26 -2.05
CA GLY A 224 8.02 -64.54 -1.22
C GLY A 224 6.98 -65.50 -1.83
N VAL A 225 7.23 -66.08 -3.00
CA VAL A 225 6.32 -67.04 -3.63
C VAL A 225 7.13 -68.26 -4.09
N LEU A 226 7.29 -69.21 -3.17
CA LEU A 226 7.49 -70.62 -3.49
C LEU A 226 6.31 -71.40 -2.91
#